data_AF-A0A9X8WMU3-F1
#
_entry.id   AF-A0A9X8WMU3-F1
#
_cell.length_a   1.000
_cell.length_b   1.000
_cell.length_c   1.000
_cell.angle_alpha   90.00
_cell.angle_beta   90.00
_cell.angle_gamma   90.00
#
_symmetry.space_group_name_H-M   'P 1'
#
loop_
_entity.id
_entity.type
_entity.pdbx_description
1 polymer ?
#
loop_
_entity_poly.entity_id
_entity_poly.type
_entity_poly.pdbx_seq_one_letter_code
_entity_poly.pdbx_strand_id
1 'polypeptide(L)'
;MNINIKVYLHSKGTKFLQSGSFSVLNSDFKKDPDWTAAIAAYEWIQQIKNKFAVSDDFRIDGVIYNEGIDITELVKKVKPYK
;
A
#
# COMPACT_ATOMS: atom_id res chain seq x y z
N MET A 1 -14.02 -8.61 4.58
CA MET A 1 -13.14 -9.41 3.70
C MET A 1 -11.72 -9.09 4.12
N ASN A 2 -10.85 -10.08 4.30
CA ASN A 2 -9.47 -9.79 4.71
C ASN A 2 -8.57 -9.90 3.48
N ILE A 3 -7.82 -8.84 3.18
CA ILE A 3 -6.84 -8.82 2.11
C ILE A 3 -5.45 -8.73 2.72
N ASN A 4 -4.50 -9.49 2.16
CA ASN A 4 -3.10 -9.34 2.51
C ASN A 4 -2.44 -8.36 1.54
N ILE A 5 -1.79 -7.35 2.07
CA ILE A 5 -1.08 -6.33 1.31
C ILE A 5 0.41 -6.47 1.63
N LYS A 6 1.23 -6.57 0.60
CA LYS A 6 2.69 -6.62 0.62
C LYS A 6 3.21 -5.36 -0.05
N VAL A 7 3.97 -4.56 0.68
CA VAL A 7 4.57 -3.32 0.19
C VAL A 7 6.08 -3.49 0.20
N TYR A 8 6.68 -3.28 -0.97
CA TYR A 8 8.12 -3.18 -1.16
C TYR A 8 8.53 -1.72 -1.04
N LEU A 9 9.30 -1.44 0.00
CA LEU A 9 9.73 -0.10 0.34
C LEU A 9 11.24 -0.02 0.32
N HIS A 10 11.74 1.16 -0.02
CA HIS A 10 13.15 1.47 -0.01
C HIS A 10 13.35 2.75 0.80
N SER A 11 14.25 2.69 1.79
CA SER A 11 14.64 3.82 2.62
C SER A 11 16.13 3.73 2.93
N LYS A 12 16.86 4.85 2.78
CA LYS A 12 18.28 4.97 3.14
C LYS A 12 19.18 3.84 2.57
N GLY A 13 18.92 3.40 1.34
CA GLY A 13 19.69 2.33 0.68
C GLY A 13 19.30 0.90 1.10
N THR A 14 18.33 0.76 2.01
CA THR A 14 17.83 -0.54 2.48
C THR A 14 16.45 -0.81 1.91
N LYS A 15 16.32 -1.94 1.22
CA LYS A 15 15.02 -2.47 0.77
C LYS A 15 14.41 -3.30 1.89
N PHE A 16 13.16 -3.04 2.21
CA PHE A 16 12.40 -3.81 3.18
C PHE A 16 11.00 -4.11 2.67
N LEU A 17 10.53 -5.31 3.01
CA LEU A 17 9.19 -5.79 2.71
C LEU A 17 8.34 -5.67 3.97
N GLN A 18 7.22 -4.99 3.87
CA GLN A 18 6.19 -4.96 4.90
C GLN A 18 4.97 -5.71 4.37
N SER A 19 4.49 -6.70 5.13
CA SER A 19 3.23 -7.40 4.83
C SER A 19 2.24 -7.23 5.98
N GLY A 20 0.99 -6.92 5.66
CA GLY A 20 -0.07 -6.69 6.62
C GLY A 20 -1.41 -7.23 6.12
N SER A 21 -2.26 -7.65 7.05
CA SER A 21 -3.61 -8.10 6.74
C SER A 21 -4.61 -7.01 7.12
N PHE A 22 -5.43 -6.60 6.15
CA PHE A 22 -6.38 -5.50 6.27
C PHE A 22 -7.80 -6.00 6.06
N SER A 23 -8.70 -5.61 6.96
CA SER A 23 -10.12 -5.88 6.85
C SER A 23 -10.78 -4.81 5.99
N VAL A 24 -11.21 -5.16 4.77
CA VAL A 24 -11.93 -4.29 3.85
C VAL A 24 -13.42 -4.64 3.80
N LEU A 25 -14.23 -3.61 3.53
CA LEU A 25 -15.66 -3.75 3.29
C LEU A 25 -15.90 -4.59 2.04
N ASN A 26 -16.69 -5.66 2.18
CA ASN A 26 -17.01 -6.55 1.06
C ASN A 26 -17.77 -5.82 -0.05
N SER A 27 -18.58 -4.82 0.31
CA SER A 27 -19.36 -4.03 -0.65
C SER A 27 -18.48 -3.19 -1.58
N ASP A 28 -17.46 -2.53 -1.05
CA ASP A 28 -16.52 -1.73 -1.84
C ASP A 28 -15.57 -2.61 -2.64
N PHE A 29 -15.09 -3.69 -2.00
CA PHE A 29 -14.23 -4.67 -2.67
C PHE A 29 -14.93 -5.39 -3.84
N LYS A 30 -16.25 -5.59 -3.76
CA LYS A 30 -17.03 -6.15 -4.88
C LYS A 30 -17.22 -5.20 -6.05
N LYS A 31 -17.17 -3.88 -5.81
CA LYS A 31 -17.27 -2.88 -6.88
C LYS A 31 -15.92 -2.73 -7.57
N ASP A 32 -14.89 -2.40 -6.80
CA ASP A 32 -13.53 -2.21 -7.28
C ASP A 32 -12.53 -2.78 -6.26
N PRO A 33 -12.13 -4.05 -6.40
CA PRO A 33 -11.22 -4.71 -5.47
C PRO A 33 -9.84 -4.05 -5.48
N ASP A 34 -9.33 -3.72 -6.67
CA ASP A 34 -8.01 -3.12 -6.84
C ASP A 34 -7.96 -1.70 -6.24
N TRP A 35 -9.00 -0.89 -6.44
CA TRP A 35 -9.08 0.46 -5.89
C TRP A 35 -9.21 0.45 -4.37
N THR A 36 -10.04 -0.45 -3.83
CA THR A 36 -10.22 -0.63 -2.39
C THR A 36 -8.90 -1.07 -1.73
N ALA A 37 -8.19 -2.02 -2.35
CA ALA A 37 -6.87 -2.44 -1.89
C ALA A 37 -5.83 -1.32 -2.00
N ALA A 38 -5.88 -0.51 -3.07
CA ALA A 38 -4.99 0.63 -3.25
C ALA A 38 -5.18 1.73 -2.20
N ILE A 39 -6.42 2.03 -1.81
CA ILE A 39 -6.69 2.98 -0.72
C ILE A 39 -6.11 2.45 0.59
N ALA A 40 -6.44 1.20 0.95
CA ALA A 40 -5.95 0.58 2.19
C ALA A 40 -4.40 0.52 2.22
N ALA A 41 -3.77 0.17 1.10
CA ALA A 41 -2.33 0.18 0.97
C ALA A 41 -1.74 1.59 1.13
N TYR A 42 -2.35 2.60 0.49
CA TYR A 42 -1.88 3.99 0.58
C TYR A 42 -1.92 4.53 2.01
N GLU A 43 -3.02 4.32 2.72
CA GLU A 43 -3.16 4.72 4.14
C GLU A 43 -2.11 4.02 5.01
N TRP A 44 -1.89 2.73 4.78
CA TRP A 44 -0.89 1.98 5.52
C TRP A 44 0.54 2.46 5.22
N ILE A 45 0.87 2.73 3.96
CA ILE A 45 2.16 3.28 3.55
C ILE A 45 2.41 4.64 4.21
N GLN A 46 1.40 5.49 4.32
CA GLN A 46 1.49 6.76 5.06
C GLN A 46 1.80 6.53 6.54
N GLN A 47 1.16 5.54 7.17
CA GLN A 47 1.47 5.17 8.55
C GLN A 47 2.90 4.63 8.71
N ILE A 48 3.39 3.82 7.77
CA ILE A 48 4.78 3.34 7.76
C ILE A 48 5.73 4.53 7.64
N LYS A 49 5.49 5.44 6.70
CA LYS A 49 6.31 6.63 6.51
C LYS A 49 6.40 7.47 7.79
N ASN A 50 5.26 7.67 8.46
CA ASN A 50 5.19 8.40 9.72
C ASN A 50 5.92 7.65 10.86
N LYS A 51 5.68 6.35 11.01
CA LYS A 51 6.34 5.51 12.04
C LYS A 51 7.85 5.48 11.92
N PHE A 52 8.36 5.36 10.71
CA PHE A 52 9.81 5.28 10.48
C PHE A 52 10.48 6.66 10.44
N ALA A 53 9.73 7.76 10.68
CA ALA A 53 10.21 9.14 10.61
C ALA A 53 11.08 9.40 9.37
N VAL A 54 10.74 8.75 8.25
CA VAL A 54 11.60 8.74 7.06
C VAL A 54 11.45 10.09 6.39
N SER A 55 12.42 10.96 6.68
CA SER A 55 12.34 12.38 6.38
C SER A 55 12.34 12.69 4.89
N ASP A 56 12.93 11.89 4.01
CA ASP A 56 12.94 12.24 2.56
C ASP A 56 13.16 11.04 1.60
N ASP A 57 14.05 10.09 1.94
CA ASP A 57 14.41 8.93 1.07
C ASP A 57 13.37 7.79 1.00
N PHE A 58 12.10 8.03 1.30
CA PHE A 58 11.07 6.99 1.27
C PHE A 58 10.55 6.76 -0.15
N ARG A 59 10.85 5.60 -0.73
CA ARG A 59 10.36 5.19 -2.05
C ARG A 59 9.53 3.92 -1.96
N ILE A 60 8.43 3.90 -2.70
CA ILE A 60 7.60 2.72 -2.92
C ILE A 60 8.13 2.05 -4.18
N ASP A 61 8.70 0.86 -4.05
CA ASP A 61 9.17 0.04 -5.17
C ASP A 61 8.01 -0.75 -5.79
N GLY A 62 7.11 -1.27 -4.96
CA GLY A 62 5.96 -2.04 -5.43
C GLY A 62 4.92 -2.30 -4.34
N VAL A 63 3.68 -2.52 -4.74
CA VAL A 63 2.56 -2.88 -3.87
C VAL A 63 1.80 -4.04 -4.49
N ILE A 64 1.80 -5.17 -3.80
CA ILE A 64 1.10 -6.38 -4.22
C ILE A 64 0.06 -6.72 -3.18
N TYR A 65 -1.18 -7.00 -3.60
CA TYR A 65 -2.20 -7.54 -2.72
C TYR A 65 -2.66 -8.92 -3.19
N ASN A 66 -3.24 -9.69 -2.27
CA ASN A 66 -3.76 -11.04 -2.52
C ASN A 66 -2.74 -11.96 -3.22
N GLU A 67 -1.47 -11.83 -2.85
CA GLU A 67 -0.33 -12.67 -3.26
C GLU A 67 0.06 -12.65 -4.75
N GLY A 68 -0.57 -11.83 -5.58
CA GLY A 68 -0.19 -11.75 -6.99
C GLY A 68 -0.69 -10.53 -7.76
N ILE A 69 -1.50 -9.66 -7.14
CA ILE A 69 -2.08 -8.52 -7.86
C ILE A 69 -1.26 -7.27 -7.54
N ASP A 70 -0.52 -6.78 -8.54
CA ASP A 70 0.22 -5.52 -8.43
C ASP A 70 -0.73 -4.32 -8.58
N ILE A 71 -0.75 -3.48 -7.56
CA ILE A 71 -1.54 -2.25 -7.50
C ILE A 71 -0.66 -1.03 -7.32
N THR A 72 0.63 -1.15 -7.64
CA THR A 72 1.63 -0.09 -7.45
C THR A 72 1.20 1.20 -8.15
N GLU A 73 0.73 1.09 -9.38
CA GLU A 73 0.27 2.23 -10.17
C GLU A 73 -1.04 2.83 -9.62
N LEU A 74 -1.92 2.01 -9.08
CA LEU A 74 -3.16 2.48 -8.46
C LEU A 74 -2.88 3.24 -7.17
N VAL A 75 -2.01 2.72 -6.32
CA VAL A 75 -1.59 3.40 -5.07
C VAL A 75 -0.94 4.75 -5.36
N LYS A 76 -0.17 4.87 -6.45
CA LYS A 76 0.37 6.16 -6.89
C LYS A 76 -0.73 7.13 -7.35
N LYS A 77 -1.79 6.63 -7.99
CA LYS A 77 -2.96 7.44 -8.41
C LYS A 77 -3.86 7.84 -7.25
N VAL A 78 -3.90 7.06 -6.16
CA VAL A 78 -4.68 7.37 -4.95
C VAL A 78 -4.15 8.62 -4.24
N LYS A 79 -2.94 9.10 -4.53
CA LYS A 79 -2.42 10.36 -3.96
C LYS A 79 -3.49 11.45 -4.08
N PRO A 80 -3.97 12.03 -2.97
CA PRO A 80 -4.85 13.17 -3.05
C PRO A 80 -4.07 14.27 -3.75
N TYR A 81 -4.66 14.81 -4.83
CA TYR A 81 -4.21 16.05 -5.44
C TYR A 81 -4.07 17.06 -4.30
N LYS A 82 -2.82 17.42 -4.00
CA LYS A 82 -2.48 18.36 -2.94
C LYS A 82 -2.85 19.78 -3.38
#